data_AF-A0A6P0X8I1-F1
#
_entry.id   AF-A0A6P0X8I1-F1
#
_cell.length_a   1.000
_cell.length_b   1.000
_cell.length_c   1.000
_cell.angle_alpha   90.00
_cell.angle_beta   90.00
_cell.angle_gamma   90.00
#
_symmetry.space_group_name_H-M   'P 1'
#
loop_
_entity.id
_entity.type
_entity.pdbx_description
1 polymer ?
#
loop_
_entity_poly.entity_id
_entity_poly.type
_entity_poly.pdbx_seq_one_letter_code
_entity_poly.pdbx_strand_id
1 'polypeptide(L)' 'MIEGRFGNQGELFFEIELITGEDFSIPVEAMLDTGFTGFLAMNKQDLEACDWTYLGKDMRMEEQLRGYVGA' A
#
# COMPACT_ATOMS: atom_id res chain seq x y z
N MET A 1 10.22 -10.76 -14.89
CA MET A 1 9.45 -11.62 -13.96
C MET A 1 9.42 -10.86 -12.65
N ILE A 2 8.25 -10.64 -12.05
CA ILE A 2 8.16 -9.96 -10.75
C ILE A 2 8.41 -11.00 -9.67
N GLU A 3 9.29 -10.67 -8.73
CA GLU A 3 9.58 -11.48 -7.54
C GLU A 3 8.85 -10.87 -6.33
N GLY A 4 8.49 -11.72 -5.38
CA GLY A 4 7.74 -11.31 -4.20
C GLY A 4 7.90 -12.29 -3.05
N ARG A 5 7.35 -11.94 -1.88
CA ARG A 5 7.40 -12.73 -0.65
C ARG A 5 6.02 -12.86 -0.03
N PHE A 6 5.76 -13.98 0.63
CA PHE A 6 4.59 -14.13 1.47
C PHE A 6 4.82 -13.54 2.87
N GLY A 7 3.80 -12.88 3.40
CA GLY A 7 3.70 -12.48 4.80
C GLY A 7 3.21 -13.62 5.69
N ASN A 8 3.12 -13.32 6.99
CA ASN A 8 2.76 -14.31 8.01
C ASN A 8 1.27 -14.72 7.95
N GLN A 9 0.42 -13.94 7.30
CA GLN A 9 -1.01 -14.23 7.14
C GLN A 9 -1.38 -14.57 5.69
N GLY A 10 -0.37 -14.88 4.86
CA GLY A 10 -0.57 -15.20 3.44
C GLY A 10 -0.69 -13.97 2.54
N GLU A 11 -0.37 -12.78 3.04
CA GLU A 11 -0.28 -11.59 2.20
C GLU A 11 0.85 -11.74 1.18
N LEU A 12 0.64 -11.30 -0.07
CA LEU A 12 1.69 -11.32 -1.07
C LEU A 12 2.28 -9.91 -1.21
N PHE A 13 3.57 -9.77 -0.90
CA PHE A 13 4.32 -8.53 -1.06
C PHE A 13 5.23 -8.60 -2.27
N PHE A 14 5.34 -7.50 -3.00
CA PHE A 14 6.23 -7.36 -4.15
C PHE A 14 6.63 -5.89 -4.32
N GLU A 15 7.77 -5.65 -4.95
CA GLU A 15 8.25 -4.30 -5.22
C GLU A 15 7.51 -3.71 -6.44
N ILE A 16 7.10 -2.46 -6.32
CA ILE A 16 6.59 -1.65 -7.43
C ILE A 16 7.37 -0.33 -7.50
N GLU A 17 7.39 0.28 -8.68
CA GLU A 17 7.90 1.63 -8.86
C GLU A 17 6.74 2.65 -8.86
N LEU A 18 6.80 3.63 -7.97
CA LEU A 18 5.99 4.83 -8.06
C LEU A 18 6.71 5.84 -8.96
N ILE A 19 6.08 6.17 -10.10
CA ILE A 19 6.62 7.16 -11.04
C ILE A 19 6.03 8.52 -10.69
N THR A 20 6.89 9.45 -10.28
CA THR A 20 6.51 10.84 -9.98
C THR A 20 6.32 11.65 -11.26
N GLY A 21 5.75 12.86 -11.15
CA GLY A 21 5.60 13.77 -12.28
C GLY A 21 6.92 14.33 -12.85
N GLU A 22 8.05 14.05 -12.21
CA GLU A 22 9.40 14.50 -12.60
C GLU A 22 10.25 13.34 -13.16
N ASP A 23 9.61 12.28 -13.67
CA ASP A 23 10.25 11.04 -14.18
C ASP A 23 11.17 10.33 -13.17
N PHE A 24 11.00 10.62 -11.87
CA PHE A 24 11.71 9.95 -10.78
C PHE A 24 10.91 8.75 -10.29
N SER A 25 11.55 7.57 -10.29
CA SER A 25 10.99 6.32 -9.78
C SER A 25 11.37 6.08 -8.32
N ILE A 26 10.39 5.76 -7.48
CA ILE A 26 10.58 5.36 -6.09
C ILE A 26 10.18 3.88 -5.95
N PRO A 27 11.12 2.96 -5.67
CA PRO A 27 10.78 1.58 -5.37
C PRO A 27 10.13 1.51 -4.00
N VAL A 28 8.97 0.85 -3.91
CA VAL A 28 8.25 0.63 -2.65
C VAL A 28 7.77 -0.81 -2.57
N GLU A 29 7.76 -1.36 -1.36
CA GLU A 29 7.15 -2.67 -1.12
C GLU A 29 5.64 -2.52 -0.97
N ALA A 30 4.89 -3.15 -1.87
CA ALA A 30 3.44 -3.12 -1.90
C ALA A 30 2.84 -4.50 -1.57
N MET A 31 1.70 -4.49 -0.89
CA MET A 31 0.89 -5.69 -0.68
C MET A 31 -0.14 -5.83 -1.80
N LEU A 32 -0.28 -7.04 -2.35
CA LEU A 32 -1.35 -7.37 -3.30
C LEU A 32 -2.70 -7.34 -2.59
N ASP A 33 -3.52 -6.33 -2.88
CA ASP A 33 -4.91 -6.32 -2.46
C ASP A 33 -5.82 -6.92 -3.55
N THR A 34 -6.31 -8.13 -3.33
CA THR A 34 -7.31 -8.78 -4.19
C THR A 34 -8.75 -8.40 -3.82
N GLY A 35 -8.94 -7.65 -2.73
CA GLY A 35 -10.24 -7.15 -2.28
C GLY A 35 -10.77 -5.97 -3.12
N PHE A 36 -10.01 -5.50 -4.11
CA PHE A 36 -10.35 -4.36 -4.98
C PHE A 36 -10.81 -3.13 -4.20
N THR A 37 -10.16 -2.85 -3.08
CA THR A 37 -10.56 -1.72 -2.22
C THR A 37 -10.21 -0.37 -2.85
N GLY A 38 -9.34 -0.37 -3.86
CA GLY A 38 -8.78 0.84 -4.48
C GLY A 38 -7.66 1.46 -3.65
N PHE A 39 -7.17 0.75 -2.63
CA PHE A 39 -6.09 1.20 -1.77
C PHE A 39 -4.77 0.49 -2.10
N LEU A 40 -3.68 1.22 -1.91
CA LEU A 40 -2.32 0.68 -1.92
C LEU A 40 -1.86 0.56 -0.47
N ALA A 41 -1.60 -0.66 -0.01
CA ALA A 41 -0.92 -0.89 1.25
C ALA A 41 0.60 -0.82 1.01
N MET A 42 1.25 0.13 1.68
CA MET A 42 2.68 0.40 1.56
C MET A 42 3.33 0.50 2.96
N ASN A 43 4.65 0.32 3.02
CA ASN A 43 5.39 0.55 4.24
C ASN A 43 5.26 2.01 4.69
N LYS A 44 5.06 2.24 6.00
CA LYS A 44 4.95 3.58 6.58
C LYS A 44 6.22 4.42 6.37
N GLN A 45 7.40 3.82 6.42
CA GLN A 45 8.67 4.51 6.21
C GLN A 45 8.79 5.00 4.76
N ASP A 46 8.39 4.16 3.79
CA ASP A 46 8.38 4.54 2.37
C ASP A 46 7.35 5.64 2.10
N LEU A 47 6.19 5.59 2.77
CA LEU A 47 5.17 6.64 2.70
C LEU A 47 5.69 7.97 3.26
N GLU A 48 6.41 7.93 4.39
CA GLU A 48 7.03 9.12 4.99
C GLU A 48 8.10 9.72 4.07
N ALA A 49 8.87 8.88 3.35
CA ALA A 49 9.85 9.34 2.37
C ALA A 49 9.23 10.04 1.15
N CYS A 50 7.95 9.81 0.86
CA CYS A 50 7.25 10.48 -0.23
C CYS A 50 6.86 11.93 0.08
N ASP A 51 6.90 12.37 1.34
CA ASP A 51 6.51 13.71 1.81
C ASP A 51 5.13 14.18 1.29
N TRP A 52 4.19 13.26 1.13
CA TRP A 52 2.86 13.58 0.61
C TRP A 52 2.03 14.36 1.62
N THR A 53 1.31 15.36 1.12
CA THR A 53 0.37 16.12 1.94
C THR A 53 -0.82 15.23 2.30
N TYR A 54 -1.07 15.05 3.59
CA TYR A 54 -2.26 14.35 4.06
C TYR A 54 -3.52 15.19 3.78
N LEU A 55 -4.36 14.71 2.86
CA LEU A 55 -5.58 15.42 2.42
C LEU A 55 -6.82 15.12 3.27
N GLY A 56 -6.70 14.27 4.30
CA GLY A 56 -7.81 13.89 5.19
C GLY A 56 -8.22 12.42 5.08
N LYS A 57 -9.15 12.02 5.96
CA LYS A 57 -9.73 10.67 6.03
C LYS A 57 -11.03 10.64 5.23
N ASP A 58 -11.15 9.78 4.23
CA ASP A 58 -12.46 9.39 3.68
C ASP A 58 -13.11 8.41 4.67
N MET A 59 -14.33 8.69 5.12
CA MET A 59 -15.07 7.86 6.10
C MET A 59 -15.24 6.40 5.66
N ARG A 60 -15.15 6.09 4.37
CA ARG A 60 -15.16 4.71 3.87
C ARG A 60 -13.95 3.87 4.35
N MET A 61 -12.85 4.50 4.75
CA MET A 61 -11.63 3.81 5.23
C MET A 61 -11.82 3.02 6.54
N GLU A 62 -12.59 3.52 7.51
CA GLU A 62 -12.64 2.92 8.85
C GLU A 62 -13.52 1.67 8.91
N GLU A 63 -14.59 1.61 8.12
CA GLU A 63 -15.51 0.46 8.12
C GLU A 63 -14.88 -0.78 7.49
N GLN A 64 -14.10 -0.63 6.41
CA GLN A 64 -13.39 -1.76 5.80
C GLN A 64 -12.24 -2.27 6.68
N LEU A 65 -11.41 -1.39 7.27
CA LEU A 65 -10.32 -1.82 8.15
C LEU A 65 -10.83 -2.48 9.44
N ARG A 66 -11.95 -2.04 10.00
CA ARG A 66 -12.59 -2.70 11.14
C ARG A 66 -13.08 -4.12 10.84
N GLY A 67 -13.47 -4.40 9.59
CA GLY A 67 -13.83 -5.74 9.14
C GLY A 67 -12.63 -6.70 9.05
N TYR A 68 -11.42 -6.20 8.83
CA TYR A 68 -10.19 -7.01 8.73
C TYR A 68 -9.51 -7.30 10.08
N VAL A 69 -9.61 -6.39 11.06
CA VAL A 69 -8.98 -6.54 12.39
C VAL A 69 -9.91 -7.29 13.37
N GLY A 70 -11.12 -7.66 12.93
CA GLY A 70 -12.11 -8.40 13.70
C GLY A 70 -12.44 -9.77 13.09
N ALA A 71 -11.47 -10.69 13.09
CA ALA A 71 -11.67 -12.13 12.92
C ALA A 71 -10.56 -12.91 13.65
#